data_AF-A0A9P4Y9E0-F1
#
_entry.id   AF-A0A9P4Y9E0-F1
#
_cell.length_a   1.000
_cell.length_b   1.000
_cell.length_c   1.000
_cell.angle_alpha   90.00
_cell.angle_beta   90.00
_cell.angle_gamma   90.00
#
_symmetry.space_group_name_H-M   'P 1'
#
loop_
_entity.id
_entity.type
_entity.pdbx_description
1 polymer ?
#
loop_
_entity_poly.entity_id
_entity_poly.type
_entity_poly.pdbx_seq_one_letter_code
_entity_poly.pdbx_strand_id
1 'polypeptide(L)'
;SKKTEQHNRLFLAVDQFGFEIMPCTACASRGLVCKIMDNTKRCSQYIHHACSCNGFSHIIAEDKKLESKERKAEAELEGAHCRALEVLNEACTKISESAARLARLHTQHRSLASQDAQIVNASLKSLDKLDERERCE
;
A
#
# COMPACT_ATOMS: atom_id res chain seq x y z
N SER A 1 16.48 58.18 6.66
CA SER A 1 15.02 58.08 6.43
C SER A 1 14.44 57.04 7.36
N LYS A 2 13.23 57.25 7.93
CA LYS A 2 12.57 56.30 8.85
C LYS A 2 12.50 54.88 8.28
N LYS A 3 12.38 54.75 6.96
CA LYS A 3 12.35 53.47 6.23
C LYS A 3 13.66 52.68 6.34
N THR A 4 14.81 53.36 6.26
CA THR A 4 16.13 52.73 6.37
C THR A 4 16.37 52.19 7.77
N GLU A 5 15.96 52.95 8.78
CA GLU A 5 16.11 52.55 10.19
C GLU A 5 15.24 51.33 10.54
N GLN A 6 14.01 51.28 10.05
CA GLN A 6 13.13 50.11 10.20
C GLN A 6 13.71 48.87 9.51
N HIS A 7 14.30 49.02 8.33
CA HIS A 7 14.94 47.93 7.59
C HIS A 7 16.12 47.34 8.35
N ASN A 8 16.99 48.21 8.88
CA ASN A 8 18.14 47.79 9.68
C ASN A 8 17.73 47.10 10.98
N ARG A 9 16.68 47.57 11.66
CA ARG A 9 16.14 46.89 12.86
C ARG A 9 15.63 45.49 12.53
N LEU A 10 14.90 45.34 11.42
CA LEU A 10 14.41 44.03 10.99
C LEU A 10 15.57 43.09 10.60
N PHE A 11 16.58 43.60 9.90
CA PHE A 11 17.79 42.85 9.57
C PHE A 11 18.47 42.30 10.83
N LEU A 12 18.76 43.17 11.80
CA LEU A 12 19.41 42.77 13.06
C LEU A 12 18.57 41.76 13.84
N ALA A 13 17.25 41.94 13.88
CA ALA A 13 16.36 41.01 14.55
C ALA A 13 16.37 39.61 13.89
N VAL A 14 16.35 39.54 12.55
CA VAL A 14 16.42 38.27 11.82
C VAL A 14 17.81 37.63 11.91
N ASP A 15 18.88 38.42 11.92
CA ASP A 15 20.23 37.90 12.04
C ASP A 15 20.50 37.30 13.43
N GLN A 16 19.98 37.95 14.47
CA GLN A 16 20.16 37.54 15.86
C GLN A 16 19.19 36.43 16.30
N PHE A 17 17.91 36.52 15.93
CA PHE A 17 16.84 35.64 16.43
C PHE A 17 16.18 34.78 15.36
N GLY A 18 16.59 34.92 14.09
CA GLY A 18 16.06 34.10 13.00
C GLY A 18 16.58 32.67 13.03
N PHE A 19 15.78 31.75 12.51
CA PHE A 19 16.16 30.36 12.32
C PHE A 19 16.86 30.17 10.98
N GLU A 20 17.83 29.25 10.96
CA GLU A 20 18.56 28.87 9.77
C GLU A 20 17.68 28.01 8.87
N ILE A 21 17.65 28.34 7.58
CA ILE A 21 16.93 27.60 6.55
C ILE A 21 17.86 27.24 5.41
N MET A 22 17.38 26.36 4.52
CA MET A 22 18.05 26.09 3.25
C MET A 22 18.39 27.41 2.53
N PRO A 23 19.65 27.63 2.12
CA PRO A 23 20.06 28.90 1.58
C PRO A 23 19.36 29.21 0.27
N CYS A 24 18.81 30.42 0.15
CA CYS A 24 18.34 30.91 -1.13
C CYS A 24 19.52 31.10 -2.11
N THR A 25 19.26 31.19 -3.41
CA THR A 25 20.29 31.33 -4.45
C THR A 25 21.30 32.45 -4.17
N ALA A 26 20.85 33.57 -3.58
CA ALA A 26 21.71 34.68 -3.21
C ALA A 26 22.61 34.38 -2.01
N CYS A 27 22.08 33.70 -0.98
CA CYS A 27 22.87 33.28 0.17
C CYS A 27 23.86 32.16 -0.22
N ALA A 28 23.40 31.19 -1.00
CA ALA A 28 24.19 30.06 -1.47
C ALA A 28 25.38 30.51 -2.33
N SER A 29 25.15 31.42 -3.30
CA SER A 29 26.23 31.92 -4.17
C SER A 29 27.29 32.73 -3.43
N ARG A 30 26.98 33.24 -2.23
CA ARG A 30 27.88 34.02 -1.38
C ARG A 30 28.44 33.23 -0.20
N GLY A 31 28.08 31.95 -0.06
CA GLY A 31 28.47 31.12 1.09
C GLY A 31 27.93 31.63 2.44
N LEU A 32 26.79 32.32 2.42
CA LEU A 32 26.19 32.91 3.62
C LEU A 32 25.09 32.01 4.20
N VAL A 33 24.97 32.02 5.53
CA VAL A 33 23.86 31.39 6.25
C VAL A 33 22.59 32.18 5.99
N CYS A 34 21.53 31.47 5.58
CA CYS A 34 20.23 32.08 5.31
C CYS A 34 19.34 31.97 6.53
N LYS A 35 19.08 33.10 7.19
CA LYS A 35 18.19 33.18 8.36
C LYS A 35 16.88 33.86 8.02
N ILE A 36 15.78 33.38 8.58
CA ILE A 36 14.44 33.94 8.44
C ILE A 36 13.71 33.92 9.79
N MET A 37 12.61 34.66 9.92
CA MET A 37 11.76 34.71 11.11
C MET A 37 10.30 34.55 10.69
N ASP A 38 9.44 33.97 11.51
CA ASP A 38 8.08 33.54 11.14
C ASP A 38 7.20 34.63 10.52
N ASN A 39 7.41 35.88 10.93
CA ASN A 39 6.65 37.03 10.48
C ASN A 39 7.15 37.64 9.15
N THR A 40 8.23 37.10 8.57
CA THR A 40 8.83 37.61 7.34
C THR A 40 9.10 36.49 6.35
N LYS A 41 8.67 36.68 5.10
CA LYS A 41 9.03 35.80 3.97
C LYS A 41 10.42 36.10 3.38
N ARG A 42 11.16 37.02 3.99
CA ARG A 42 12.44 37.55 3.52
C ARG A 42 13.54 37.14 4.48
N CYS A 43 14.62 36.56 3.96
CA CYS A 43 15.80 36.22 4.75
C CYS A 43 16.63 37.47 5.12
N SER A 44 17.55 37.34 6.08
CA SER A 44 18.41 38.44 6.54
C SER A 44 19.10 39.17 5.39
N GLN A 45 19.66 38.44 4.42
CA GLN A 45 20.35 39.03 3.26
C GLN A 45 19.42 39.75 2.28
N TYR A 46 18.18 39.28 2.13
CA TYR A 46 17.14 40.00 1.39
C TYR A 46 16.87 41.34 2.08
N ILE A 47 16.70 41.32 3.40
CA ILE A 47 16.44 42.52 4.20
C ILE A 47 17.68 43.40 4.25
N HIS A 48 18.89 42.91 4.02
CA HIS A 48 20.05 43.79 3.98
C HIS A 48 20.24 44.44 2.60
N HIS A 49 20.11 43.66 1.53
CA HIS A 49 20.50 44.08 0.18
C HIS A 49 19.34 44.35 -0.79
N ALA A 50 18.08 44.18 -0.35
CA ALA A 50 16.90 44.25 -1.20
C ALA A 50 16.98 43.35 -2.46
N CYS A 51 17.71 42.23 -2.39
CA CYS A 51 17.80 41.23 -3.46
C CYS A 51 16.57 40.31 -3.44
N SER A 52 16.19 39.68 -4.55
CA SER A 52 15.09 38.69 -4.57
C SER A 52 15.51 37.36 -3.93
N CYS A 53 14.71 36.84 -2.98
CA CYS A 53 14.85 35.51 -2.40
C CYS A 53 13.82 34.63 -3.08
N ASN A 54 14.28 33.78 -4.00
CA ASN A 54 13.41 32.87 -4.75
C ASN A 54 13.27 31.50 -4.09
N GLY A 55 14.00 31.24 -2.99
CA GLY A 55 14.08 29.92 -2.38
C GLY A 55 12.74 29.41 -1.85
N PHE A 56 12.00 30.25 -1.12
CA PHE A 56 10.80 29.79 -0.41
C PHE A 56 9.61 29.50 -1.34
N SER A 57 9.39 30.32 -2.36
CA SER A 57 8.30 30.11 -3.33
C SER A 57 8.53 28.85 -4.18
N HIS A 58 9.78 28.55 -4.53
CA HIS A 58 10.12 27.33 -5.26
C HIS A 58 9.89 26.09 -4.39
N ILE A 59 10.28 26.14 -3.11
CA ILE A 59 10.07 25.03 -2.16
C ILE A 59 8.57 24.74 -2.02
N ILE A 60 7.73 25.75 -1.80
CA ILE A 60 6.27 25.55 -1.68
C ILE A 60 5.66 24.97 -2.98
N ALA A 61 6.14 25.41 -4.14
CA ALA A 61 5.62 24.91 -5.42
C ALA A 61 6.02 23.44 -5.66
N GLU A 62 7.26 23.07 -5.35
CA GLU A 62 7.70 21.68 -5.46
C GLU A 62 7.06 20.80 -4.40
N ASP A 63 6.84 21.29 -3.18
CA ASP A 63 6.14 20.58 -2.11
C ASP A 63 4.70 20.20 -2.53
N LYS A 64 3.91 21.16 -3.04
CA LYS A 64 2.57 20.88 -3.59
C LYS A 64 2.57 19.88 -4.75
N LYS A 65 3.61 19.92 -5.57
CA LYS A 65 3.77 18.99 -6.69
C LYS A 65 4.15 17.59 -6.20
N LEU A 66 4.95 17.49 -5.14
CA LEU A 66 5.25 16.23 -4.46
C LEU A 66 3.98 15.66 -3.82
N GLU A 67 3.22 16.45 -3.06
CA GLU A 67 1.94 16.02 -2.49
C GLU A 67 0.98 15.49 -3.56
N SER A 68 0.89 16.17 -4.72
CA SER A 68 0.06 15.70 -5.83
C SER A 68 0.57 14.39 -6.45
N LYS A 69 1.89 14.16 -6.48
CA LYS A 69 2.46 12.91 -6.99
C LYS A 69 2.26 11.77 -6.01
N GLU A 70 2.46 12.03 -4.72
CA GLU A 70 2.22 11.09 -3.64
C GLU A 70 0.77 10.60 -3.65
N ARG A 71 -0.19 11.53 -3.70
CA ARG A 71 -1.62 11.18 -3.79
C ARG A 71 -1.96 10.33 -5.02
N LYS A 72 -1.32 10.60 -6.16
CA LYS A 72 -1.53 9.79 -7.38
C LYS A 72 -0.94 8.40 -7.22
N ALA A 73 0.28 8.30 -6.69
CA ALA A 73 0.93 7.02 -6.43
C ALA A 73 0.16 6.18 -5.41
N GLU A 74 -0.38 6.81 -4.37
CA GLU A 74 -1.23 6.16 -3.37
C GLU A 74 -2.52 5.62 -3.99
N ALA A 75 -3.22 6.42 -4.80
CA ALA A 75 -4.42 5.96 -5.52
C ALA A 75 -4.12 4.83 -6.52
N GLU A 76 -2.97 4.86 -7.20
CA GLU A 76 -2.52 3.77 -8.08
C GLU A 76 -2.23 2.49 -7.29
N LEU A 77 -1.59 2.62 -6.12
CA LEU A 77 -1.27 1.51 -5.22
C LEU A 77 -2.55 0.87 -4.66
N GLU A 78 -3.50 1.69 -4.17
CA GLU A 78 -4.80 1.22 -3.71
C GLU A 78 -5.56 0.51 -4.84
N GLY A 79 -5.58 1.09 -6.04
CA GLY A 79 -6.20 0.45 -7.20
C GLY A 79 -5.55 -0.89 -7.56
N ALA A 80 -4.22 -0.99 -7.48
CA ALA A 80 -3.51 -2.25 -7.70
C ALA A 80 -3.81 -3.28 -6.59
N HIS A 81 -3.89 -2.83 -5.34
CA HIS A 81 -4.23 -3.68 -4.20
C HIS A 81 -5.65 -4.26 -4.33
N CYS A 82 -6.64 -3.44 -4.67
CA CYS A 82 -8.01 -3.90 -4.90
C CYS A 82 -8.08 -4.97 -6.00
N ARG A 83 -7.42 -4.74 -7.15
CA ARG A 83 -7.37 -5.73 -8.23
C ARG A 83 -6.70 -7.04 -7.81
N ALA A 84 -5.64 -6.97 -7.01
CA ALA A 84 -4.98 -8.16 -6.50
C ALA A 84 -5.88 -8.96 -5.55
N LEU A 85 -6.65 -8.27 -4.69
CA LEU A 85 -7.63 -8.90 -3.80
C LEU A 85 -8.77 -9.56 -4.58
N GLU A 86 -9.28 -8.93 -5.64
CA GLU A 86 -10.30 -9.52 -6.51
C GLU A 86 -9.83 -10.83 -7.15
N VAL A 87 -8.63 -10.83 -7.73
CA VAL A 87 -8.03 -12.04 -8.34
C VAL A 87 -7.83 -13.13 -7.28
N LEU A 88 -7.34 -12.77 -6.10
CA LEU A 88 -7.15 -13.72 -5.01
C LEU A 88 -8.48 -14.33 -4.56
N ASN A 89 -9.51 -13.51 -4.39
CA ASN A 89 -10.85 -13.98 -4.02
C ASN A 89 -11.41 -14.94 -5.07
N GLU A 90 -11.29 -14.63 -6.35
CA GLU A 90 -11.75 -15.52 -7.43
C GLU A 90 -10.97 -16.84 -7.47
N ALA A 91 -9.66 -16.81 -7.20
CA ALA A 91 -8.87 -18.03 -7.09
C ALA A 91 -9.31 -18.88 -5.88
N CYS A 92 -9.53 -18.24 -4.73
CA CYS A 92 -10.00 -18.91 -3.51
C CYS A 92 -11.38 -19.56 -3.71
N THR A 93 -12.31 -18.90 -4.40
CA THR A 93 -13.64 -19.49 -4.68
C THR A 93 -13.52 -20.71 -5.58
N LYS A 94 -12.76 -20.64 -6.67
CA LYS A 94 -12.50 -21.78 -7.57
C LYS A 94 -11.86 -22.97 -6.84
N ILE A 95 -10.87 -22.70 -5.99
CA ILE A 95 -10.23 -23.74 -5.18
C ILE A 95 -11.25 -24.37 -4.22
N SER A 96 -12.04 -23.56 -3.52
CA SER A 96 -13.07 -24.03 -2.59
C SER A 96 -14.11 -24.92 -3.28
N GLU A 97 -14.61 -24.51 -4.45
CA GLU A 97 -15.56 -25.29 -5.25
C GLU A 97 -14.97 -26.63 -5.69
N SER A 98 -13.73 -26.62 -6.17
CA SER A 98 -13.03 -27.83 -6.60
C SER A 98 -12.80 -28.80 -5.44
N ALA A 99 -12.42 -28.28 -4.26
CA ALA A 99 -12.23 -29.06 -3.05
C ALA A 99 -13.56 -29.66 -2.56
N ALA A 100 -14.65 -28.89 -2.59
CA ALA A 100 -15.98 -29.38 -2.24
C ALA A 100 -16.46 -30.48 -3.20
N ARG A 101 -16.19 -30.33 -4.51
CA ARG A 101 -16.49 -31.37 -5.51
C ARG A 101 -15.69 -32.64 -5.24
N LEU A 102 -14.40 -32.51 -4.96
CA LEU A 102 -13.53 -33.64 -4.65
C LEU A 102 -14.00 -34.38 -3.39
N ALA A 103 -14.38 -33.65 -2.34
CA ALA A 103 -14.94 -34.23 -1.12
C ALA A 103 -16.21 -35.06 -1.40
N ARG A 104 -17.13 -34.54 -2.22
CA ARG A 104 -18.33 -35.28 -2.63
C ARG A 104 -17.98 -36.57 -3.39
N LEU A 105 -17.04 -36.50 -4.33
CA LEU A 105 -16.58 -37.66 -5.09
C LEU A 105 -15.96 -38.71 -4.17
N HIS A 106 -15.16 -38.31 -3.18
CA HIS A 106 -14.64 -39.24 -2.19
C HIS A 106 -15.74 -39.94 -1.39
N THR A 107 -16.77 -39.21 -0.97
CA THR A 107 -17.91 -39.80 -0.25
C THR A 107 -18.67 -40.78 -1.13
N GLN A 108 -18.94 -40.41 -2.38
CA GLN A 108 -19.61 -41.30 -3.35
C GLN A 108 -18.79 -42.56 -3.61
N HIS A 109 -17.48 -42.43 -3.81
CA HIS A 109 -16.58 -43.56 -4.00
C HIS A 109 -16.60 -44.51 -2.80
N ARG A 110 -16.54 -43.99 -1.56
CA ARG A 110 -16.64 -44.82 -0.35
C ARG A 110 -17.99 -45.53 -0.26
N SER A 111 -19.08 -44.83 -0.58
CA SER A 111 -20.42 -45.42 -0.58
C SER A 111 -20.52 -46.58 -1.58
N LEU A 112 -20.08 -46.37 -2.82
CA LEU A 112 -20.09 -47.41 -3.85
C LEU A 112 -19.23 -48.60 -3.47
N ALA A 113 -18.00 -48.37 -2.99
CA ALA A 113 -17.13 -49.43 -2.51
C ALA A 113 -17.78 -50.25 -1.38
N SER A 114 -18.49 -49.60 -0.46
CA SER A 114 -19.23 -50.30 0.61
C SER A 114 -20.42 -51.10 0.08
N GLN A 115 -21.13 -50.58 -0.92
CA GLN A 115 -22.26 -51.25 -1.55
C GLN A 115 -21.80 -52.46 -2.36
N ASP A 116 -20.72 -52.34 -3.13
CA ASP A 116 -20.13 -53.44 -3.90
C ASP A 116 -19.71 -54.58 -2.97
N ALA A 117 -19.06 -54.26 -1.84
CA ALA A 117 -18.70 -55.25 -0.83
C ALA A 117 -19.94 -55.96 -0.25
N GLN A 118 -21.05 -55.25 -0.04
CA GLN A 118 -22.29 -55.86 0.43
C GLN A 118 -22.91 -56.79 -0.61
N ILE A 119 -22.94 -56.37 -1.88
CA ILE A 119 -23.49 -57.17 -2.99
C ILE A 119 -22.68 -58.46 -3.13
N VAL A 120 -21.35 -58.37 -3.19
CA VAL A 120 -20.47 -59.55 -3.31
C VAL A 120 -20.69 -60.51 -2.14
N ASN A 121 -20.72 -60.01 -0.91
CA ASN A 121 -20.97 -60.85 0.27
C ASN A 121 -22.35 -61.52 0.23
N ALA A 122 -23.39 -60.80 -0.23
CA ALA A 122 -24.74 -61.37 -0.36
C ALA A 122 -24.79 -62.46 -1.45
N SER A 123 -24.13 -62.22 -2.59
CA SER A 123 -24.03 -63.19 -3.69
C SER A 123 -23.29 -64.45 -3.26
N LEU A 124 -22.15 -64.33 -2.57
CA LEU A 124 -21.41 -65.48 -2.05
C LEU A 124 -22.26 -66.33 -1.10
N LYS A 125 -22.94 -65.69 -0.14
CA LYS A 125 -23.88 -66.39 0.77
C LYS A 125 -25.04 -67.07 0.04
N SER A 126 -25.48 -66.50 -1.08
CA SER A 126 -26.53 -67.10 -1.90
C SER A 126 -26.02 -68.35 -2.63
N LEU A 127 -24.78 -68.31 -3.14
CA LEU A 127 -24.13 -69.46 -3.77
C LEU A 127 -23.90 -70.58 -2.76
N ASP A 128 -23.39 -70.27 -1.57
CA ASP A 128 -23.19 -71.27 -0.50
C ASP A 128 -24.49 -72.03 -0.19
N LYS A 129 -25.63 -71.31 -0.12
CA LYS A 129 -26.95 -71.91 0.11
C LYS A 129 -27.45 -72.78 -1.04
N LEU A 130 -27.05 -72.50 -2.28
CA LEU A 130 -27.40 -73.32 -3.43
C LEU A 130 -26.57 -74.60 -3.43
N ASP A 131 -25.26 -74.48 -3.20
CA ASP A 131 -24.35 -75.61 -3.07
C ASP A 131 -24.77 -76.56 -1.94
N GLU A 132 -25.21 -76.02 -0.79
CA GLU A 132 -25.74 -76.82 0.32
C GLU A 132 -27.01 -77.59 -0.07
N ARG A 133 -27.89 -77.00 -0.89
CA ARG A 133 -29.12 -77.68 -1.36
C ARG A 133 -28.80 -78.81 -2.32
N GLU A 134 -27.91 -78.58 -3.29
CA GLU A 134 -27.49 -79.60 -4.25
C GLU A 134 -26.81 -80.80 -3.56
N ARG A 135 -26.12 -80.59 -2.44
CA ARG A 135 -25.51 -81.70 -1.66
C ARG A 135 -26.52 -82.51 -0.84
N CYS A 136 -27.73 -81.99 -0.62
CA CYS A 136 -28.78 -82.64 0.15
C CYS A 136 -29.83 -83.34 -0.72
N GLU A 137 -29.75 -83.20 -2.05
CA GLU A 137 -30.48 -83.97 -3.05
C GLU A 137 -29.72 -85.25 -3.44
#